data_AF-A0A5J6FF50-F1
#
_entry.id   AF-A0A5J6FF50-F1
#
_cell.length_a   1.000
_cell.length_b   1.000
_cell.length_c   1.000
_cell.angle_alpha   90.00
_cell.angle_beta   90.00
_cell.angle_gamma   90.00
#
_symmetry.space_group_name_H-M   'P 1'
#
loop_
_entity.id
_entity.type
_entity.pdbx_description
1 polymer ?
#
loop_
_entity_poly.entity_id
_entity_poly.type
_entity_poly.pdbx_seq_one_letter_code
_entity_poly.pdbx_strand_id
1 'polypeptide(L)'
;MTIHLPQGPYEPRTTPLDLTPDGTGLASRTVFSAAHVVADPYADISPDDPAAVDWDATLAFRRHLWSHGLGVAEAMDTAQRGMGLDWAGAAELIRRSGAEAKAVGGRIACGVGTDQLTGPATLADVRAAYEEQLAVVEESGAQAILMASRALAAVARGPEDYLETYAHLLRQAAEPVVLHWLGPMFDPALEGYWGSAGLDAATDTFLKVVAEHPDKVDGIKMSLLDAEREIDVRRRLPSGVRCYTGDDFNYPELIAGDDRGFSHALLGIFDPLGPLAAHAVRVLDTGDVAGFRALLDPTVELSRHLFQAPTRFYKTGVVFLAWLSGHQDHFTMVGGLQSARSLPHLAKAYELADRLGLFPDPELAEARMRGLLAVHGGAR
;
A
#
# COMPACT_ATOMS: atom_id res chain seq x y z
N MET A 1 -1.88 1.09 33.09
CA MET A 1 -2.80 2.06 33.76
C MET A 1 -4.07 2.16 32.90
N THR A 2 -5.24 2.44 33.45
CA THR A 2 -6.46 2.58 32.62
C THR A 2 -6.42 3.89 31.83
N ILE A 3 -6.62 3.83 30.51
CA ILE A 3 -6.86 4.98 29.64
C ILE A 3 -8.37 5.08 29.36
N HIS A 4 -8.93 6.28 29.41
CA HIS A 4 -10.33 6.50 29.02
C HIS A 4 -10.38 6.88 27.54
N LEU A 5 -10.93 6.00 26.71
CA LEU A 5 -11.16 6.26 25.29
C LEU A 5 -12.60 6.76 25.08
N PRO A 6 -12.94 7.37 23.94
CA PRO A 6 -14.31 7.80 23.63
C PRO A 6 -15.36 6.69 23.75
N GLN A 7 -14.95 5.43 23.55
CA GLN A 7 -15.80 4.24 23.67
C GLN A 7 -15.85 3.63 25.08
N GLY A 8 -15.07 4.14 26.04
CA GLY A 8 -15.03 3.66 27.42
C GLY A 8 -13.63 3.45 27.99
N PRO A 9 -13.51 3.00 29.25
CA PRO A 9 -12.23 2.66 29.85
C PRO A 9 -11.58 1.47 29.13
N TYR A 10 -10.27 1.55 28.95
CA TYR A 10 -9.45 0.52 28.31
C TYR A 10 -8.16 0.32 29.12
N GLU A 11 -7.73 -0.93 29.23
CA GLU A 11 -6.44 -1.27 29.86
C GLU A 11 -5.46 -1.67 28.76
N PRO A 12 -4.48 -0.80 28.44
CA PRO A 12 -3.48 -1.11 27.42
C PRO A 12 -2.61 -2.28 27.82
N ARG A 13 -2.11 -3.00 26.82
CA ARG A 13 -1.07 -4.01 27.04
C ARG A 13 0.18 -3.36 27.61
N THR A 14 0.87 -4.09 28.48
CA THR A 14 2.17 -3.70 29.02
C THR A 14 3.32 -4.44 28.34
N THR A 15 3.03 -5.35 27.41
CA THR A 15 4.03 -6.18 26.75
C THR A 15 3.77 -6.21 25.25
N PRO A 16 4.76 -5.79 24.43
CA PRO A 16 4.67 -5.86 22.97
C PRO A 16 4.73 -7.32 22.50
N LEU A 17 4.36 -7.57 21.24
CA LEU A 17 4.88 -8.77 20.58
C LEU A 17 6.36 -8.59 20.26
N ASP A 18 7.14 -9.61 20.58
CA ASP A 18 8.54 -9.68 20.14
C ASP A 18 8.58 -10.12 18.67
N LEU A 19 8.83 -9.14 17.80
CA LEU A 19 8.96 -9.32 16.36
C LEU A 19 10.33 -8.88 15.89
N THR A 20 11.37 -9.05 16.70
CA THR A 20 12.73 -8.61 16.38
C THR A 20 13.17 -9.17 15.02
N PRO A 21 13.70 -8.33 14.10
CA PRO A 21 14.15 -8.83 12.80
C PRO A 21 15.29 -9.83 12.97
N ASP A 22 15.15 -11.01 12.35
CA ASP A 22 16.17 -12.06 12.34
C ASP A 22 16.98 -12.10 11.04
N GLY A 23 16.69 -11.16 10.12
CA GLY A 23 17.37 -11.02 8.82
C GLY A 23 17.06 -12.13 7.82
N THR A 24 16.15 -13.06 8.13
CA THR A 24 15.79 -14.13 7.21
C THR A 24 14.90 -13.59 6.07
N GLY A 25 15.12 -14.09 4.86
CA GLY A 25 14.24 -13.78 3.73
C GLY A 25 12.94 -14.58 3.80
N LEU A 26 11.93 -14.15 3.04
CA LEU A 26 10.65 -14.86 2.88
C LEU A 26 10.74 -15.80 1.67
N ALA A 27 10.37 -17.06 1.82
CA ALA A 27 10.55 -18.08 0.78
C ALA A 27 9.25 -18.41 0.02
N SER A 28 8.14 -18.62 0.73
CA SER A 28 6.88 -19.09 0.15
C SER A 28 6.10 -18.00 -0.57
N ARG A 29 6.32 -16.72 -0.22
CA ARG A 29 5.62 -15.57 -0.77
C ARG A 29 6.58 -14.40 -0.98
N THR A 30 6.53 -13.80 -2.18
CA THR A 30 6.87 -12.39 -2.33
C THR A 30 5.86 -11.52 -1.58
N VAL A 31 6.35 -10.65 -0.72
CA VAL A 31 5.51 -9.73 0.07
C VAL A 31 6.08 -8.33 -0.03
N PHE A 32 5.24 -7.42 -0.51
CA PHE A 32 5.51 -6.00 -0.52
C PHE A 32 4.60 -5.26 0.47
N SER A 33 5.17 -4.33 1.22
CA SER A 33 4.44 -3.35 1.99
C SER A 33 4.39 -2.04 1.21
N ALA A 34 3.19 -1.52 0.96
CA ALA A 34 3.02 -0.19 0.38
C ALA A 34 3.25 0.86 1.46
N ALA A 35 4.39 1.54 1.40
CA ALA A 35 4.87 2.38 2.50
C ALA A 35 4.27 3.80 2.46
N HIS A 36 3.95 4.35 3.63
CA HIS A 36 3.53 5.74 3.83
C HIS A 36 4.69 6.73 3.66
N VAL A 37 4.41 8.03 3.71
CA VAL A 37 5.42 9.10 3.75
C VAL A 37 5.28 9.90 5.04
N VAL A 38 6.39 10.40 5.57
CA VAL A 38 6.42 11.26 6.76
C VAL A 38 6.52 12.71 6.29
N ALA A 39 5.56 13.55 6.69
CA ALA A 39 5.60 14.98 6.39
C ALA A 39 6.64 15.69 7.28
N ASP A 40 7.27 16.75 6.78
CA ASP A 40 8.02 17.68 7.65
C ASP A 40 7.02 18.53 8.45
N PRO A 41 6.93 18.38 9.79
CA PRO A 41 5.96 19.12 10.59
C PRO A 41 6.34 20.59 10.82
N TYR A 42 7.56 21.00 10.45
CA TYR A 42 8.08 22.35 10.64
C TYR A 42 8.13 23.17 9.34
N ALA A 43 7.79 22.56 8.21
CA ALA A 43 7.69 23.25 6.94
C ALA A 43 6.54 24.26 6.94
N ASP A 44 6.83 25.49 6.51
CA ASP A 44 5.85 26.57 6.36
C ASP A 44 5.13 26.43 5.00
N ILE A 45 4.26 25.42 4.90
CA ILE A 45 3.47 25.11 3.70
C ILE A 45 1.99 24.93 4.05
N SER A 46 1.12 25.25 3.10
CA SER A 46 -0.31 24.99 3.18
C SER A 46 -0.63 23.56 2.75
N PRO A 47 -1.78 22.99 3.14
CA PRO A 47 -2.21 21.66 2.68
C PRO A 47 -2.30 21.49 1.15
N ASP A 48 -2.49 22.58 0.40
CA ASP A 48 -2.59 22.58 -1.06
C ASP A 48 -1.23 22.82 -1.77
N ASP A 49 -0.18 23.14 -1.02
CA ASP A 49 1.18 23.31 -1.55
C ASP A 49 1.84 21.93 -1.80
N PRO A 50 2.91 21.88 -2.63
CA PRO A 50 3.70 20.66 -2.78
C PRO A 50 4.17 20.11 -1.43
N ALA A 51 4.14 18.78 -1.30
CA ALA A 51 4.44 18.10 -0.05
C ALA A 51 5.87 18.39 0.44
N ALA A 52 6.01 18.85 1.69
CA ALA A 52 7.28 18.81 2.41
C ALA A 52 7.43 17.47 3.12
N VAL A 53 8.44 16.69 2.73
CA VAL A 53 8.68 15.34 3.23
C VAL A 53 9.88 15.33 4.16
N ASP A 54 9.73 14.72 5.34
CA ASP A 54 10.84 14.32 6.18
C ASP A 54 11.48 13.07 5.55
N TRP A 55 12.56 13.29 4.80
CA TRP A 55 13.24 12.23 4.07
C TRP A 55 13.91 11.21 4.99
N ASP A 56 14.44 11.65 6.13
CA ASP A 56 15.19 10.75 7.01
C ASP A 56 14.24 9.76 7.69
N ALA A 57 13.12 10.25 8.23
CA ALA A 57 12.08 9.39 8.81
C ALA A 57 11.43 8.50 7.74
N THR A 58 11.11 9.05 6.58
CA THR A 58 10.51 8.31 5.45
C THR A 58 11.41 7.14 5.03
N LEU A 59 12.71 7.37 4.83
CA LEU A 59 13.66 6.32 4.43
C LEU A 59 14.02 5.36 5.58
N ALA A 60 14.01 5.84 6.83
CA ALA A 60 14.19 4.97 8.00
C ALA A 60 13.10 3.89 8.06
N PHE A 61 11.87 4.23 7.72
CA PHE A 61 10.78 3.26 7.66
C PHE A 61 10.98 2.22 6.54
N ARG A 62 11.53 2.59 5.38
CA ARG A 62 11.87 1.61 4.33
C ARG A 62 12.94 0.63 4.80
N ARG A 63 14.01 1.14 5.44
CA ARG A 63 15.06 0.30 6.06
C ARG A 63 14.49 -0.65 7.10
N HIS A 64 13.53 -0.18 7.90
CA HIS A 64 12.81 -1.03 8.84
C HIS A 64 12.09 -2.19 8.12
N LEU A 65 11.29 -1.92 7.08
CA LEU A 65 10.60 -2.96 6.31
C LEU A 65 11.58 -3.97 5.68
N TRP A 66 12.66 -3.50 5.06
CA TRP A 66 13.70 -4.38 4.50
C TRP A 66 14.41 -5.22 5.56
N SER A 67 14.61 -4.70 6.77
CA SER A 67 15.22 -5.48 7.86
C SER A 67 14.41 -6.71 8.27
N HIS A 68 13.09 -6.69 8.01
CA HIS A 68 12.21 -7.84 8.21
C HIS A 68 12.11 -8.75 6.98
N GLY A 69 12.79 -8.43 5.87
CA GLY A 69 12.77 -9.20 4.62
C GLY A 69 11.58 -8.88 3.71
N LEU A 70 10.82 -7.82 3.99
CA LEU A 70 9.73 -7.35 3.12
C LEU A 70 10.28 -6.56 1.93
N GLY A 71 9.60 -6.62 0.81
CA GLY A 71 9.76 -5.64 -0.26
C GLY A 71 9.02 -4.34 0.08
N VAL A 72 9.46 -3.22 -0.51
CA VAL A 72 8.79 -1.93 -0.43
C VAL A 72 8.07 -1.65 -1.76
N ALA A 73 6.77 -1.37 -1.72
CA ALA A 73 6.05 -0.78 -2.85
C ALA A 73 6.02 0.74 -2.65
N GLU A 74 6.81 1.44 -3.45
CA GLU A 74 7.15 2.84 -3.26
C GLU A 74 6.28 3.77 -4.10
N ALA A 75 6.02 4.97 -3.58
CA ALA A 75 5.23 6.01 -4.25
C ALA A 75 3.85 5.53 -4.77
N MET A 76 3.24 4.59 -4.03
CA MET A 76 1.92 4.04 -4.25
C MET A 76 0.83 4.88 -3.56
N ASP A 77 -0.44 4.46 -3.64
CA ASP A 77 -1.56 5.16 -2.99
C ASP A 77 -1.35 5.39 -1.48
N THR A 78 -0.68 4.47 -0.77
CA THR A 78 -0.36 4.59 0.67
C THR A 78 0.62 5.73 0.97
N ALA A 79 1.53 6.03 0.02
CA ALA A 79 2.40 7.21 0.04
C ALA A 79 1.67 8.52 -0.32
N GLN A 80 0.33 8.51 -0.33
CA GLN A 80 -0.54 9.63 -0.70
C GLN A 80 -0.37 10.11 -2.14
N ARG A 81 0.10 9.24 -3.04
CA ARG A 81 0.26 9.55 -4.46
C ARG A 81 -1.06 10.01 -5.10
N GLY A 82 -1.05 11.18 -5.74
CA GLY A 82 -2.26 11.77 -6.34
C GLY A 82 -3.33 12.25 -5.34
N MET A 83 -2.98 12.29 -4.05
CA MET A 83 -3.81 12.76 -2.93
C MET A 83 -2.94 13.42 -1.84
N GLY A 84 -2.04 14.29 -2.28
CA GLY A 84 -1.13 15.06 -1.42
C GLY A 84 0.31 15.03 -1.92
N LEU A 85 0.84 13.84 -2.23
CA LEU A 85 2.17 13.72 -2.85
C LEU A 85 2.03 13.85 -4.37
N ASP A 86 2.60 14.91 -4.93
CA ASP A 86 2.63 15.17 -6.36
C ASP A 86 3.71 14.36 -7.09
N TRP A 87 3.73 14.42 -8.42
CA TRP A 87 4.72 13.69 -9.21
C TRP A 87 6.15 14.12 -8.87
N ALA A 88 6.41 15.41 -8.68
CA ALA A 88 7.76 15.88 -8.37
C ALA A 88 8.29 15.28 -7.05
N GLY A 89 7.48 15.29 -5.99
CA GLY A 89 7.81 14.66 -4.72
C GLY A 89 7.93 13.14 -4.82
N ALA A 90 7.06 12.49 -5.60
CA ALA A 90 7.11 11.05 -5.82
C ALA A 90 8.34 10.61 -6.62
N ALA A 91 8.75 11.36 -7.65
CA ALA A 91 9.97 11.09 -8.41
C ALA A 91 11.21 11.18 -7.52
N GLU A 92 11.26 12.17 -6.62
CA GLU A 92 12.35 12.29 -5.64
C GLU A 92 12.35 11.14 -4.62
N LEU A 93 11.17 10.76 -4.12
CA LEU A 93 11.02 9.59 -3.25
C LEU A 93 11.53 8.31 -3.92
N ILE A 94 11.15 8.07 -5.18
CA ILE A 94 11.60 6.92 -5.97
C ILE A 94 13.12 6.89 -6.10
N ARG A 95 13.76 8.02 -6.45
CA ARG A 95 15.23 8.08 -6.57
C ARG A 95 15.93 7.79 -5.26
N ARG A 96 15.47 8.39 -4.14
CA ARG A 96 16.07 8.19 -2.82
C ARG A 96 15.89 6.76 -2.32
N SER A 97 14.67 6.23 -2.39
CA SER A 97 14.39 4.86 -1.98
C SER A 97 15.10 3.84 -2.86
N GLY A 98 15.23 4.07 -4.16
CA GLY A 98 16.02 3.22 -5.06
C GLY A 98 17.51 3.17 -4.69
N ALA A 99 18.10 4.31 -4.33
CA ALA A 99 19.47 4.38 -3.85
C ALA A 99 19.67 3.61 -2.52
N GLU A 100 18.77 3.77 -1.56
CA GLU A 100 18.78 3.03 -0.29
C GLU A 100 18.59 1.53 -0.51
N ALA A 101 17.63 1.14 -1.35
CA ALA A 101 17.36 -0.26 -1.70
C ALA A 101 18.63 -0.91 -2.29
N LYS A 102 19.30 -0.24 -3.22
CA LYS A 102 20.57 -0.71 -3.78
C LYS A 102 21.67 -0.86 -2.72
N ALA A 103 21.75 0.06 -1.77
CA ALA A 103 22.76 0.04 -0.71
C ALA A 103 22.60 -1.15 0.25
N VAL A 104 21.36 -1.56 0.53
CA VAL A 104 21.05 -2.66 1.47
C VAL A 104 20.66 -3.98 0.80
N GLY A 105 20.59 -4.01 -0.53
CA GLY A 105 20.05 -5.16 -1.29
C GLY A 105 18.55 -5.35 -1.08
N GLY A 106 17.83 -4.28 -0.75
CA GLY A 106 16.40 -4.28 -0.49
C GLY A 106 15.58 -4.46 -1.78
N ARG A 107 14.49 -5.22 -1.69
CA ARG A 107 13.54 -5.36 -2.81
C ARG A 107 12.63 -4.13 -2.87
N ILE A 108 12.52 -3.51 -4.04
CA ILE A 108 11.70 -2.32 -4.25
C ILE A 108 10.96 -2.39 -5.59
N ALA A 109 9.70 -1.96 -5.58
CA ALA A 109 8.91 -1.75 -6.78
C ALA A 109 8.19 -0.39 -6.67
N CYS A 110 8.19 0.43 -7.73
CA CYS A 110 7.77 1.83 -7.69
C CYS A 110 6.59 2.10 -8.61
N GLY A 111 5.65 2.92 -8.14
CA GLY A 111 4.46 3.34 -8.89
C GLY A 111 4.76 4.24 -10.08
N VAL A 112 4.30 3.82 -11.26
CA VAL A 112 4.34 4.53 -12.55
C VAL A 112 2.90 4.82 -12.97
N GLY A 113 2.52 6.10 -13.05
CA GLY A 113 1.19 6.55 -13.40
C GLY A 113 1.23 7.71 -14.38
N THR A 114 0.22 8.58 -14.27
CA THR A 114 0.08 9.80 -15.11
C THR A 114 -0.39 11.00 -14.30
N ASP A 115 -0.10 11.02 -13.01
CA ASP A 115 -0.58 12.00 -12.04
C ASP A 115 0.06 13.39 -12.21
N GLN A 116 1.04 13.54 -13.11
CA GLN A 116 1.53 14.85 -13.55
C GLN A 116 0.58 15.55 -14.54
N LEU A 117 -0.38 14.83 -15.13
CA LEU A 117 -1.39 15.40 -16.01
C LEU A 117 -2.52 16.03 -15.18
N THR A 118 -2.61 17.36 -15.18
CA THR A 118 -3.57 18.14 -14.38
C THR A 118 -4.76 18.70 -15.17
N GLY A 119 -4.76 18.55 -16.49
CA GLY A 119 -5.80 19.07 -17.39
C GLY A 119 -6.25 18.03 -18.43
N PRO A 120 -7.11 18.44 -19.38
CA PRO A 120 -7.50 17.60 -20.50
C PRO A 120 -6.28 17.04 -21.23
N ALA A 121 -6.28 15.75 -21.50
CA ALA A 121 -5.18 15.03 -22.13
C ALA A 121 -5.69 14.27 -23.36
N THR A 122 -4.78 13.97 -24.29
CA THR A 122 -4.99 12.99 -25.35
C THR A 122 -4.40 11.63 -24.96
N LEU A 123 -4.73 10.56 -25.69
CA LEU A 123 -4.07 9.26 -25.50
C LEU A 123 -2.54 9.33 -25.71
N ALA A 124 -2.06 10.25 -26.56
CA ALA A 124 -0.63 10.47 -26.75
C ALA A 124 0.00 11.12 -25.51
N ASP A 125 -0.66 12.10 -24.90
CA ASP A 125 -0.19 12.74 -23.67
C ASP A 125 -0.16 11.73 -22.50
N VAL A 126 -1.18 10.88 -22.40
CA VAL A 126 -1.24 9.78 -21.41
C VAL A 126 -0.05 8.83 -21.57
N ARG A 127 0.25 8.44 -22.81
CA ARG A 127 1.38 7.55 -23.10
C ARG A 127 2.71 8.20 -22.75
N ALA A 128 2.93 9.45 -23.17
CA ALA A 128 4.14 10.20 -22.85
C ALA A 128 4.32 10.38 -21.33
N ALA A 129 3.22 10.60 -20.60
CA ALA A 129 3.25 10.70 -19.14
C ALA A 129 3.69 9.39 -18.47
N TYR A 130 3.17 8.25 -18.93
CA TYR A 130 3.64 6.94 -18.45
C TYR A 130 5.11 6.70 -18.77
N GLU A 131 5.55 7.02 -19.99
CA GLU A 131 6.95 6.84 -20.43
C GLU A 131 7.92 7.67 -19.58
N GLU A 132 7.58 8.93 -19.27
CA GLU A 132 8.37 9.79 -18.39
C GLU A 132 8.55 9.16 -17.00
N GLN A 133 7.44 8.72 -16.39
CA GLN A 133 7.52 8.14 -15.05
C GLN A 133 8.24 6.78 -15.05
N LEU A 134 8.04 5.98 -16.09
CA LEU A 134 8.68 4.68 -16.25
C LEU A 134 10.20 4.84 -16.34
N ALA A 135 10.68 5.82 -17.11
CA ALA A 135 12.11 6.12 -17.20
C ALA A 135 12.72 6.45 -15.84
N VAL A 136 12.06 7.27 -15.01
CA VAL A 136 12.53 7.61 -13.65
C VAL A 136 12.63 6.35 -12.77
N VAL A 137 11.65 5.46 -12.84
CA VAL A 137 11.65 4.20 -12.08
C VAL A 137 12.77 3.28 -12.56
N GLU A 138 12.93 3.09 -13.86
CA GLU A 138 13.99 2.25 -14.43
C GLU A 138 15.39 2.79 -14.10
N GLU A 139 15.60 4.11 -14.17
CA GLU A 139 16.87 4.76 -13.81
C GLU A 139 17.23 4.57 -12.33
N SER A 140 16.24 4.49 -11.44
CA SER A 140 16.43 4.18 -10.01
C SER A 140 16.80 2.72 -9.74
N GLY A 141 16.67 1.84 -10.74
CA GLY A 141 16.90 0.40 -10.62
C GLY A 141 15.76 -0.36 -9.92
N ALA A 142 14.59 0.25 -9.76
CA ALA A 142 13.42 -0.37 -9.15
C ALA A 142 12.54 -1.08 -10.20
N GLN A 143 11.80 -2.09 -9.77
CA GLN A 143 10.77 -2.72 -10.61
C GLN A 143 9.60 -1.75 -10.80
N ALA A 144 9.06 -1.63 -12.02
CA ALA A 144 7.90 -0.78 -12.26
C ALA A 144 6.58 -1.44 -11.82
N ILE A 145 5.72 -0.65 -11.19
CA ILE A 145 4.31 -0.96 -10.97
C ILE A 145 3.51 -0.01 -11.86
N LEU A 146 2.95 -0.50 -12.97
CA LEU A 146 2.08 0.31 -13.84
C LEU A 146 0.73 0.50 -13.14
N MET A 147 0.54 1.70 -12.58
CA MET A 147 -0.65 2.12 -11.87
C MET A 147 -1.77 2.48 -12.83
N ALA A 148 -3.01 2.34 -12.37
CA ALA A 148 -4.17 2.89 -13.05
C ALA A 148 -4.05 4.43 -13.20
N SER A 149 -4.48 4.94 -14.36
CA SER A 149 -4.38 6.35 -14.75
C SER A 149 -5.76 7.01 -14.81
N ARG A 150 -5.97 8.05 -14.00
CA ARG A 150 -7.17 8.91 -14.09
C ARG A 150 -7.33 9.53 -15.47
N ALA A 151 -6.22 9.94 -16.09
CA ALA A 151 -6.23 10.54 -17.41
C ALA A 151 -6.65 9.53 -18.49
N LEU A 152 -6.14 8.29 -18.44
CA LEU A 152 -6.56 7.22 -19.34
C LEU A 152 -8.05 6.89 -19.17
N ALA A 153 -8.51 6.79 -17.92
CA ALA A 153 -9.92 6.53 -17.61
C ALA A 153 -10.85 7.58 -18.23
N ALA A 154 -10.41 8.85 -18.24
CA ALA A 154 -11.19 9.96 -18.77
C ALA A 154 -11.21 10.05 -20.32
N VAL A 155 -10.17 9.57 -21.00
CA VAL A 155 -9.99 9.80 -22.46
C VAL A 155 -10.21 8.55 -23.31
N ALA A 156 -10.11 7.35 -22.72
CA ALA A 156 -10.35 6.10 -23.43
C ALA A 156 -11.82 6.00 -23.89
N ARG A 157 -12.02 5.52 -25.11
CA ARG A 157 -13.35 5.35 -25.73
C ARG A 157 -13.86 3.91 -25.65
N GLY A 158 -13.00 2.98 -25.25
CA GLY A 158 -13.31 1.55 -25.17
C GLY A 158 -12.09 0.73 -24.74
N PRO A 159 -12.24 -0.58 -24.59
CA PRO A 159 -11.18 -1.49 -24.16
C PRO A 159 -9.96 -1.48 -25.10
N GLU A 160 -10.13 -1.17 -26.38
CA GLU A 160 -9.06 -1.11 -27.38
C GLU A 160 -7.99 -0.06 -27.04
N ASP A 161 -8.40 1.10 -26.51
CA ASP A 161 -7.45 2.16 -26.12
C ASP A 161 -6.58 1.72 -24.91
N TYR A 162 -7.14 0.91 -24.01
CA TYR A 162 -6.38 0.30 -22.91
C TYR A 162 -5.41 -0.76 -23.42
N LEU A 163 -5.87 -1.67 -24.29
CA LEU A 163 -5.03 -2.70 -24.90
C LEU A 163 -3.83 -2.06 -25.61
N GLU A 164 -4.07 -1.03 -26.44
CA GLU A 164 -2.99 -0.36 -27.17
C GLU A 164 -1.99 0.34 -26.24
N THR A 165 -2.49 1.08 -25.25
CA THR A 165 -1.65 1.83 -24.30
C THR A 165 -0.78 0.89 -23.48
N TYR A 166 -1.36 -0.14 -22.86
CA TYR A 166 -0.60 -1.07 -22.02
C TYR A 166 0.32 -1.97 -22.85
N ALA A 167 -0.09 -2.42 -24.03
CA ALA A 167 0.78 -3.20 -24.92
C ALA A 167 2.01 -2.41 -25.36
N HIS A 168 1.87 -1.10 -25.57
CA HIS A 168 3.01 -0.21 -25.85
C HIS A 168 3.98 -0.14 -24.67
N LEU A 169 3.47 0.17 -23.47
CA LEU A 169 4.28 0.27 -22.26
C LEU A 169 5.00 -1.04 -21.92
N LEU A 170 4.31 -2.18 -22.04
CA LEU A 170 4.88 -3.50 -21.77
C LEU A 170 5.98 -3.88 -22.76
N ARG A 171 5.85 -3.52 -24.04
CA ARG A 171 6.93 -3.73 -25.02
C ARG A 171 8.16 -2.90 -24.72
N GLN A 172 7.97 -1.68 -24.22
CA GLN A 172 9.06 -0.75 -23.90
C GLN A 172 9.77 -1.09 -22.59
N ALA A 173 9.04 -1.53 -21.56
CA ALA A 173 9.58 -1.77 -20.24
C ALA A 173 10.82 -2.67 -20.28
N ALA A 174 11.90 -2.26 -19.61
CA ALA A 174 13.17 -2.96 -19.58
C ALA A 174 13.05 -4.31 -18.87
N GLU A 175 12.32 -4.35 -17.76
CA GLU A 175 12.11 -5.52 -16.90
C GLU A 175 10.60 -5.83 -16.74
N PRO A 176 10.23 -7.06 -16.34
CA PRO A 176 8.85 -7.42 -16.07
C PRO A 176 8.21 -6.52 -15.00
N VAL A 177 7.05 -5.94 -15.32
CA VAL A 177 6.34 -4.97 -14.46
C VAL A 177 5.26 -5.66 -13.63
N VAL A 178 4.80 -4.98 -12.58
CA VAL A 178 3.54 -5.33 -11.91
C VAL A 178 2.42 -4.45 -12.47
N LEU A 179 1.34 -5.04 -12.99
CA LEU A 179 0.16 -4.27 -13.40
C LEU A 179 -0.76 -4.05 -12.20
N HIS A 180 -1.17 -2.81 -11.93
CA HIS A 180 -2.04 -2.51 -10.80
C HIS A 180 -3.44 -2.09 -11.25
N TRP A 181 -4.44 -2.89 -10.88
CA TRP A 181 -5.85 -2.54 -11.02
C TRP A 181 -6.39 -1.99 -9.69
N LEU A 182 -6.53 -0.66 -9.64
CA LEU A 182 -7.15 0.06 -8.52
C LEU A 182 -8.64 0.31 -8.78
N GLY A 183 -9.50 -0.14 -7.87
CA GLY A 183 -10.94 0.06 -7.99
C GLY A 183 -11.45 1.43 -7.52
N PRO A 184 -12.70 1.78 -7.88
CA PRO A 184 -13.28 3.11 -7.62
C PRO A 184 -13.55 3.42 -6.14
N MET A 185 -13.56 2.42 -5.26
CA MET A 185 -13.65 2.60 -3.81
C MET A 185 -12.42 3.32 -3.22
N PHE A 186 -11.26 3.16 -3.86
CA PHE A 186 -10.04 3.88 -3.52
C PHE A 186 -9.97 5.22 -4.26
N ASP A 187 -10.33 5.23 -5.54
CA ASP A 187 -10.29 6.41 -6.39
C ASP A 187 -11.49 6.48 -7.35
N PRO A 188 -12.52 7.29 -7.03
CA PRO A 188 -13.72 7.39 -7.86
C PRO A 188 -13.48 7.82 -9.32
N ALA A 189 -12.34 8.45 -9.62
CA ALA A 189 -11.99 8.84 -10.99
C ALA A 189 -11.57 7.65 -11.88
N LEU A 190 -11.46 6.45 -11.30
CA LEU A 190 -11.14 5.20 -12.01
C LEU A 190 -12.38 4.33 -12.30
N GLU A 191 -13.60 4.87 -12.11
CA GLU A 191 -14.82 4.17 -12.49
C GLU A 191 -14.78 3.71 -13.96
N GLY A 192 -15.11 2.45 -14.22
CA GLY A 192 -15.10 1.88 -15.58
C GLY A 192 -13.70 1.61 -16.17
N TYR A 193 -12.66 1.57 -15.35
CA TYR A 193 -11.30 1.22 -15.79
C TYR A 193 -11.30 -0.11 -16.58
N TRP A 194 -10.45 -0.20 -17.60
CA TRP A 194 -10.45 -1.26 -18.63
C TRP A 194 -11.60 -1.21 -19.65
N GLY A 195 -12.32 -0.08 -19.71
CA GLY A 195 -13.26 0.23 -20.78
C GLY A 195 -14.68 -0.29 -20.59
N SER A 196 -15.03 -0.71 -19.36
CA SER A 196 -16.38 -1.17 -19.03
C SER A 196 -16.72 -0.95 -17.56
N ALA A 197 -17.96 -0.54 -17.27
CA ALA A 197 -18.51 -0.53 -15.92
C ALA A 197 -18.85 -1.95 -15.41
N GLY A 198 -18.99 -2.94 -16.32
CA GLY A 198 -19.18 -4.33 -15.96
C GLY A 198 -17.84 -4.99 -15.64
N LEU A 199 -17.65 -5.38 -14.37
CA LEU A 199 -16.37 -5.93 -13.89
C LEU A 199 -15.92 -7.19 -14.64
N ASP A 200 -16.83 -8.03 -15.13
CA ASP A 200 -16.46 -9.23 -15.89
C ASP A 200 -15.84 -8.87 -17.25
N ALA A 201 -16.44 -7.93 -17.97
CA ALA A 201 -15.88 -7.42 -19.23
C ALA A 201 -14.56 -6.67 -19.02
N ALA A 202 -14.45 -5.87 -17.95
CA ALA A 202 -13.20 -5.23 -17.56
C ALA A 202 -12.10 -6.27 -17.22
N THR A 203 -12.48 -7.37 -16.56
CA THR A 203 -11.59 -8.48 -16.22
C THR A 203 -11.06 -9.16 -17.48
N ASP A 204 -11.92 -9.37 -18.48
CA ASP A 204 -11.51 -9.98 -19.76
C ASP A 204 -10.51 -9.10 -20.51
N THR A 205 -10.73 -7.77 -20.57
CA THR A 205 -9.76 -6.83 -21.15
C THR A 205 -8.43 -6.85 -20.40
N PHE A 206 -8.48 -6.82 -19.06
CA PHE A 206 -7.28 -6.84 -18.23
C PHE A 206 -6.46 -8.13 -18.42
N LEU A 207 -7.11 -9.29 -18.37
CA LEU A 207 -6.45 -10.57 -18.59
C LEU A 207 -5.93 -10.72 -20.02
N LYS A 208 -6.57 -10.09 -21.01
CA LYS A 208 -6.05 -10.04 -22.37
C LYS A 208 -4.71 -9.30 -22.45
N VAL A 209 -4.56 -8.15 -21.78
CA VAL A 209 -3.26 -7.44 -21.68
C VAL A 209 -2.18 -8.36 -21.12
N VAL A 210 -2.49 -9.08 -20.04
CA VAL A 210 -1.54 -10.00 -19.38
C VAL A 210 -1.17 -11.17 -20.30
N ALA A 211 -2.16 -11.79 -20.94
CA ALA A 211 -1.95 -12.97 -21.78
C ALA A 211 -1.19 -12.69 -23.09
N GLU A 212 -1.27 -11.47 -23.61
CA GLU A 212 -0.52 -11.06 -24.81
C GLU A 212 0.95 -10.69 -24.51
N HIS A 213 1.30 -10.49 -23.24
CA HIS A 213 2.64 -10.04 -22.81
C HIS A 213 3.16 -10.75 -21.54
N PRO A 214 3.05 -12.09 -21.40
CA PRO A 214 3.36 -12.78 -20.14
C PRO A 214 4.82 -12.58 -19.69
N ASP A 215 5.77 -12.51 -20.63
CA ASP A 215 7.20 -12.31 -20.33
C ASP A 215 7.53 -10.88 -19.84
N LYS A 216 6.57 -9.95 -19.93
CA LYS A 216 6.71 -8.55 -19.51
C LYS A 216 5.92 -8.24 -18.23
N VAL A 217 5.21 -9.22 -17.67
CA VAL A 217 4.38 -9.05 -16.47
C VAL A 217 4.87 -9.99 -15.38
N ASP A 218 5.53 -9.45 -14.36
CA ASP A 218 5.91 -10.19 -13.15
C ASP A 218 4.67 -10.64 -12.36
N GLY A 219 3.66 -9.78 -12.34
CA GLY A 219 2.39 -10.05 -11.68
C GLY A 219 1.36 -8.95 -11.85
N ILE A 220 0.20 -9.19 -11.25
CA ILE A 220 -0.89 -8.23 -11.15
C ILE A 220 -1.14 -7.89 -9.68
N LYS A 221 -1.47 -6.65 -9.35
CA LYS A 221 -2.04 -6.25 -8.07
C LYS A 221 -3.52 -5.93 -8.27
N MET A 222 -4.41 -6.63 -7.57
CA MET A 222 -5.84 -6.36 -7.60
C MET A 222 -6.30 -5.67 -6.31
N SER A 223 -6.86 -4.47 -6.45
CA SER A 223 -7.41 -3.69 -5.33
C SER A 223 -8.90 -3.40 -5.56
N LEU A 224 -9.70 -4.47 -5.56
CA LEU A 224 -11.17 -4.41 -5.70
C LEU A 224 -11.93 -4.77 -4.41
N LEU A 225 -11.23 -5.25 -3.37
CA LEU A 225 -11.82 -5.71 -2.10
C LEU A 225 -12.87 -6.83 -2.30
N ASP A 226 -12.61 -7.71 -3.26
CA ASP A 226 -13.47 -8.83 -3.66
C ASP A 226 -12.62 -10.10 -3.80
N ALA A 227 -12.61 -10.92 -2.74
CA ALA A 227 -11.81 -12.12 -2.65
C ALA A 227 -12.19 -13.19 -3.68
N GLU A 228 -13.48 -13.37 -3.96
CA GLU A 228 -13.94 -14.34 -4.95
C GLU A 228 -13.46 -13.97 -6.35
N ARG A 229 -13.50 -12.68 -6.68
CA ARG A 229 -12.98 -12.16 -7.95
C ARG A 229 -11.47 -12.30 -8.06
N GLU A 230 -10.71 -12.01 -7.00
CA GLU A 230 -9.27 -12.26 -7.01
C GLU A 230 -8.96 -13.74 -7.25
N ILE A 231 -9.72 -14.66 -6.61
CA ILE A 231 -9.57 -16.10 -6.80
C ILE A 231 -9.90 -16.52 -8.25
N ASP A 232 -10.95 -15.98 -8.86
CA ASP A 232 -11.25 -16.24 -10.28
C ASP A 232 -10.10 -15.78 -11.18
N VAL A 233 -9.63 -14.55 -10.98
CA VAL A 233 -8.57 -13.96 -11.80
C VAL A 233 -7.26 -14.71 -11.65
N ARG A 234 -6.81 -15.02 -10.41
CA ARG A 234 -5.52 -15.70 -10.20
C ARG A 234 -5.47 -17.09 -10.85
N ARG A 235 -6.61 -17.77 -10.97
CA ARG A 235 -6.72 -19.08 -11.63
C ARG A 235 -6.65 -19.00 -13.16
N ARG A 236 -6.83 -17.81 -13.73
CA ARG A 236 -6.79 -17.54 -15.18
C ARG A 236 -5.47 -16.92 -15.64
N LEU A 237 -4.56 -16.61 -14.73
CA LEU A 237 -3.27 -16.00 -15.07
C LEU A 237 -2.36 -16.99 -15.83
N PRO A 238 -1.57 -16.49 -16.80
CA PRO A 238 -0.52 -17.29 -17.43
C PRO A 238 0.49 -17.81 -16.40
N SER A 239 1.11 -18.96 -16.70
CA SER A 239 2.18 -19.50 -15.86
C SER A 239 3.31 -18.48 -15.67
N GLY A 240 3.79 -18.32 -14.44
CA GLY A 240 4.86 -17.38 -14.09
C GLY A 240 4.36 -15.99 -13.68
N VAL A 241 3.12 -15.61 -14.04
CA VAL A 241 2.52 -14.33 -13.64
C VAL A 241 1.93 -14.45 -12.24
N ARG A 242 2.42 -13.63 -11.30
CA ARG A 242 1.95 -13.64 -9.90
C ARG A 242 0.64 -12.89 -9.74
N CYS A 243 -0.22 -13.35 -8.85
CA CYS A 243 -1.28 -12.52 -8.27
C CYS A 243 -0.77 -11.94 -6.96
N TYR A 244 -0.61 -10.63 -6.86
CA TYR A 244 -0.40 -9.91 -5.61
C TYR A 244 -1.75 -9.44 -5.10
N THR A 245 -2.17 -9.95 -3.94
CA THR A 245 -3.38 -9.42 -3.31
C THR A 245 -3.16 -7.97 -2.92
N GLY A 246 -4.09 -7.12 -3.33
CA GLY A 246 -4.26 -5.76 -2.85
C GLY A 246 -5.56 -5.61 -2.05
N ASP A 247 -6.08 -6.73 -1.53
CA ASP A 247 -7.30 -6.81 -0.72
C ASP A 247 -6.95 -6.78 0.77
N ASP A 248 -6.99 -5.58 1.34
CA ASP A 248 -6.75 -5.36 2.77
C ASP A 248 -7.89 -5.91 3.67
N PHE A 249 -8.98 -6.48 3.13
CA PHE A 249 -10.08 -7.07 3.90
C PHE A 249 -9.96 -8.59 4.06
N ASN A 250 -9.27 -9.25 3.13
CA ASN A 250 -9.27 -10.71 2.99
C ASN A 250 -7.86 -11.31 2.79
N TYR A 251 -6.81 -10.50 2.93
CA TYR A 251 -5.42 -10.91 2.67
C TYR A 251 -4.98 -12.24 3.32
N PRO A 252 -5.35 -12.63 4.55
CA PRO A 252 -4.83 -13.88 5.09
C PRO A 252 -5.29 -15.09 4.27
N GLU A 253 -6.50 -15.09 3.69
CA GLU A 253 -7.02 -16.26 2.94
C GLU A 253 -6.47 -16.31 1.54
N LEU A 254 -6.34 -15.13 0.94
CA LEU A 254 -5.76 -14.97 -0.37
C LEU A 254 -4.27 -15.38 -0.35
N ILE A 255 -3.53 -14.99 0.69
CA ILE A 255 -2.11 -15.35 0.86
C ILE A 255 -1.93 -16.83 1.22
N ALA A 256 -2.74 -17.38 2.14
CA ALA A 256 -2.67 -18.81 2.46
C ALA A 256 -2.95 -19.67 1.21
N GLY A 257 -3.94 -19.26 0.42
CA GLY A 257 -4.34 -19.96 -0.80
C GLY A 257 -5.36 -21.05 -0.57
N ASP A 258 -5.67 -21.75 -1.66
CA ASP A 258 -6.55 -22.90 -1.73
C ASP A 258 -5.82 -24.09 -2.40
N ASP A 259 -6.57 -25.13 -2.73
CA ASP A 259 -6.08 -26.33 -3.41
C ASP A 259 -5.53 -26.09 -4.82
N ARG A 260 -5.79 -24.91 -5.41
CA ARG A 260 -5.38 -24.56 -6.78
C ARG A 260 -4.28 -23.52 -6.83
N GLY A 261 -4.10 -22.73 -5.79
CA GLY A 261 -3.03 -21.74 -5.73
C GLY A 261 -3.20 -20.71 -4.63
N PHE A 262 -2.33 -19.71 -4.65
CA PHE A 262 -2.26 -18.66 -3.64
C PHE A 262 -1.96 -17.32 -4.29
N SER A 263 -2.17 -16.26 -3.52
CA SER A 263 -1.73 -14.91 -3.88
C SER A 263 -0.44 -14.58 -3.11
N HIS A 264 0.46 -13.87 -3.78
CA HIS A 264 1.48 -13.03 -3.16
C HIS A 264 0.84 -11.78 -2.54
N ALA A 265 1.62 -10.87 -1.97
CA ALA A 265 1.05 -9.69 -1.30
C ALA A 265 1.71 -8.39 -1.75
N LEU A 266 0.88 -7.36 -1.97
CA LEU A 266 1.28 -5.96 -2.11
C LEU A 266 0.19 -5.11 -1.43
N LEU A 267 0.34 -4.87 -0.14
CA LEU A 267 -0.75 -4.39 0.73
C LEU A 267 -0.39 -3.10 1.46
N GLY A 268 -1.40 -2.26 1.69
CA GLY A 268 -1.26 -1.06 2.52
C GLY A 268 -1.31 -1.40 4.01
N ILE A 269 -2.09 -2.40 4.42
CA ILE A 269 -2.13 -2.84 5.82
C ILE A 269 -0.80 -3.45 6.29
N PHE A 270 0.05 -3.92 5.38
CA PHE A 270 1.39 -4.40 5.71
C PHE A 270 2.39 -3.28 6.01
N ASP A 271 1.98 -2.02 5.94
CA ASP A 271 2.74 -0.91 6.52
C ASP A 271 2.72 -1.02 8.06
N PRO A 272 1.58 -0.87 8.77
CA PRO A 272 1.55 -1.02 10.22
C PRO A 272 1.69 -2.46 10.72
N LEU A 273 1.48 -3.47 9.86
CA LEU A 273 1.64 -4.89 10.20
C LEU A 273 2.96 -5.51 9.74
N GLY A 274 3.89 -4.74 9.16
CA GLY A 274 5.08 -5.27 8.48
C GLY A 274 5.82 -6.38 9.26
N PRO A 275 6.30 -6.13 10.49
CA PRO A 275 7.00 -7.13 11.29
C PRO A 275 6.18 -8.41 11.53
N LEU A 276 4.88 -8.27 11.81
CA LEU A 276 3.97 -9.39 12.07
C LEU A 276 3.68 -10.19 10.79
N ALA A 277 3.48 -9.51 9.66
CA ALA A 277 3.28 -10.11 8.36
C ALA A 277 4.51 -10.92 7.92
N ALA A 278 5.72 -10.37 8.11
CA ALA A 278 6.96 -11.09 7.83
C ALA A 278 7.10 -12.33 8.72
N HIS A 279 6.84 -12.21 10.02
CA HIS A 279 6.87 -13.34 10.95
C HIS A 279 5.86 -14.43 10.57
N ALA A 280 4.62 -14.06 10.25
CA ALA A 280 3.61 -15.00 9.82
C ALA A 280 4.04 -15.75 8.55
N VAL A 281 4.59 -15.05 7.56
CA VAL A 281 5.05 -15.69 6.31
C VAL A 281 6.21 -16.64 6.56
N ARG A 282 7.13 -16.35 7.51
CA ARG A 282 8.14 -17.34 7.92
C ARG A 282 7.51 -18.60 8.54
N VAL A 283 6.44 -18.45 9.32
CA VAL A 283 5.69 -19.62 9.82
C VAL A 283 5.09 -20.39 8.64
N LEU A 284 4.53 -19.71 7.65
CA LEU A 284 4.02 -20.32 6.42
C LEU A 284 5.14 -21.05 5.62
N ASP A 285 6.37 -20.51 5.62
CA ASP A 285 7.53 -21.12 4.95
C ASP A 285 7.87 -22.51 5.53
N THR A 286 7.46 -22.80 6.78
CA THR A 286 7.63 -24.12 7.41
C THR A 286 6.52 -25.11 7.04
N GLY A 287 5.51 -24.68 6.27
CA GLY A 287 4.31 -25.46 5.94
C GLY A 287 3.17 -25.33 6.95
N ASP A 288 3.35 -24.54 8.02
CA ASP A 288 2.33 -24.33 9.05
C ASP A 288 1.30 -23.26 8.63
N VAL A 289 0.37 -23.68 7.76
CA VAL A 289 -0.74 -22.82 7.33
C VAL A 289 -1.62 -22.41 8.52
N ALA A 290 -1.85 -23.29 9.48
CA ALA A 290 -2.70 -22.99 10.64
C ALA A 290 -2.06 -21.92 11.55
N GLY A 291 -0.75 -22.01 11.79
CA GLY A 291 0.01 -21.01 12.52
C GLY A 291 0.05 -19.66 11.82
N PHE A 292 0.26 -19.65 10.49
CA PHE A 292 0.15 -18.44 9.67
C PHE A 292 -1.21 -17.75 9.84
N ARG A 293 -2.30 -18.53 9.75
CA ARG A 293 -3.68 -18.04 9.93
C ARG A 293 -3.94 -17.53 11.34
N ALA A 294 -3.47 -18.25 12.35
CA ALA A 294 -3.63 -17.84 13.74
C ALA A 294 -2.95 -16.49 14.04
N LEU A 295 -1.87 -16.16 13.33
CA LEU A 295 -1.17 -14.87 13.47
C LEU A 295 -1.89 -13.73 12.74
N LEU A 296 -2.37 -13.94 11.51
CA LEU A 296 -2.93 -12.87 10.69
C LEU A 296 -4.45 -12.71 10.78
N ASP A 297 -5.22 -13.75 11.05
CA ASP A 297 -6.69 -13.64 11.12
C ASP A 297 -7.17 -12.62 12.17
N PRO A 298 -6.56 -12.52 13.37
CA PRO A 298 -6.92 -11.47 14.33
C PRO A 298 -6.68 -10.05 13.82
N THR A 299 -5.75 -9.87 12.87
CA THR A 299 -5.37 -8.55 12.34
C THR A 299 -6.39 -8.00 11.33
N VAL A 300 -7.30 -8.84 10.83
CA VAL A 300 -8.34 -8.47 9.86
C VAL A 300 -9.31 -7.43 10.45
N GLU A 301 -9.65 -7.51 11.74
CA GLU A 301 -10.54 -6.51 12.37
C GLU A 301 -9.91 -5.10 12.32
N LEU A 302 -8.63 -4.98 12.67
CA LEU A 302 -7.89 -3.74 12.55
C LEU A 302 -7.88 -3.24 11.11
N SER A 303 -7.53 -4.13 10.16
CA SER A 303 -7.46 -3.76 8.75
C SER A 303 -8.77 -3.21 8.22
N ARG A 304 -9.87 -3.96 8.41
CA ARG A 304 -11.21 -3.53 7.99
C ARG A 304 -11.62 -2.20 8.63
N HIS A 305 -11.23 -1.97 9.89
CA HIS A 305 -11.48 -0.70 10.57
C HIS A 305 -10.70 0.46 9.95
N LEU A 306 -9.41 0.30 9.62
CA LEU A 306 -8.63 1.36 8.96
C LEU A 306 -9.18 1.67 7.56
N PHE A 307 -9.56 0.64 6.81
CA PHE A 307 -10.02 0.73 5.42
C PHE A 307 -11.53 0.92 5.27
N GLN A 308 -12.28 1.09 6.36
CA GLN A 308 -13.73 1.32 6.29
C GLN A 308 -14.07 2.59 5.50
N ALA A 309 -15.28 2.63 4.93
CA ALA A 309 -15.73 3.77 4.14
C ALA A 309 -15.67 5.10 4.94
N PRO A 310 -15.25 6.23 4.33
CA PRO A 310 -14.67 6.34 2.98
C PRO A 310 -13.22 5.83 2.94
N THR A 311 -12.97 4.79 2.13
CA THR A 311 -11.76 3.96 2.16
C THR A 311 -10.49 4.75 1.85
N ARG A 312 -10.53 5.73 0.95
CA ARG A 312 -9.38 6.58 0.58
C ARG A 312 -8.61 7.23 1.76
N PHE A 313 -9.22 7.32 2.95
CA PHE A 313 -8.57 7.84 4.17
C PHE A 313 -8.00 6.76 5.11
N TYR A 314 -7.78 5.52 4.64
CA TYR A 314 -7.09 4.49 5.44
C TYR A 314 -5.67 4.93 5.84
N LYS A 315 -5.03 5.73 4.99
CA LYS A 315 -3.68 6.30 5.14
C LYS A 315 -3.53 7.05 6.47
N THR A 316 -4.60 7.72 6.92
CA THR A 316 -4.63 8.41 8.21
C THR A 316 -4.47 7.44 9.38
N GLY A 317 -5.12 6.27 9.29
CA GLY A 317 -4.96 5.21 10.28
C GLY A 317 -3.57 4.57 10.24
N VAL A 318 -3.02 4.35 9.04
CA VAL A 318 -1.65 3.83 8.84
C VAL A 318 -0.62 4.76 9.50
N VAL A 319 -0.60 6.04 9.14
CA VAL A 319 0.35 7.01 9.70
C VAL A 319 0.11 7.23 11.20
N PHE A 320 -1.14 7.18 11.65
CA PHE A 320 -1.44 7.22 13.08
C PHE A 320 -0.78 6.07 13.85
N LEU A 321 -0.85 4.84 13.34
CA LEU A 321 -0.18 3.70 13.96
C LEU A 321 1.34 3.79 13.86
N ALA A 322 1.89 4.33 12.77
CA ALA A 322 3.33 4.59 12.65
C ALA A 322 3.81 5.59 13.71
N TRP A 323 3.06 6.67 13.93
CA TRP A 323 3.32 7.61 15.03
C TRP A 323 3.20 6.93 16.39
N LEU A 324 2.16 6.15 16.67
CA LEU A 324 2.07 5.48 17.97
C LEU A 324 3.21 4.47 18.21
N SER A 325 3.71 3.84 17.15
CA SER A 325 4.74 2.80 17.20
C SER A 325 6.18 3.34 17.28
N GLY A 326 6.37 4.67 17.23
CA GLY A 326 7.72 5.25 17.31
C GLY A 326 8.42 5.46 15.96
N HIS A 327 7.75 5.24 14.83
CA HIS A 327 8.38 5.39 13.50
C HIS A 327 8.45 6.85 13.02
N GLN A 328 7.69 7.74 13.66
CA GLN A 328 7.78 9.20 13.51
C GLN A 328 7.40 9.88 14.83
N ASP A 329 7.79 11.15 15.00
CA ASP A 329 7.65 11.86 16.28
C ASP A 329 6.38 12.72 16.41
N HIS A 330 5.67 12.92 15.31
CA HIS A 330 4.48 13.76 15.24
C HIS A 330 3.37 13.05 14.44
N PHE A 331 2.13 13.49 14.58
CA PHE A 331 1.01 13.04 13.75
C PHE A 331 0.60 14.14 12.76
N THR A 332 1.53 14.47 11.87
CA THR A 332 1.31 15.37 10.73
C THR A 332 1.43 14.56 9.46
N MET A 333 0.51 14.79 8.52
CA MET A 333 0.51 14.13 7.22
C MET A 333 0.56 15.16 6.11
N VAL A 334 1.05 14.71 4.95
CA VAL A 334 0.97 15.46 3.71
C VAL A 334 -0.49 15.83 3.44
N GLY A 335 -0.75 17.04 2.96
CA GLY A 335 -2.10 17.52 2.66
C GLY A 335 -3.03 17.66 3.88
N GLY A 336 -2.49 17.67 5.11
CA GLY A 336 -3.29 17.85 6.32
C GLY A 336 -4.20 16.67 6.67
N LEU A 337 -3.94 15.48 6.10
CA LEU A 337 -4.82 14.31 6.21
C LEU A 337 -4.84 13.65 7.60
N GLN A 338 -4.06 14.13 8.58
CA GLN A 338 -4.16 13.70 9.98
C GLN A 338 -5.56 13.94 10.57
N SER A 339 -6.33 14.86 9.98
CA SER A 339 -7.70 15.19 10.39
C SER A 339 -8.80 14.39 9.66
N ALA A 340 -8.44 13.53 8.70
CA ALA A 340 -9.41 12.87 7.82
C ALA A 340 -10.17 11.69 8.48
N ARG A 341 -9.78 11.30 9.70
CA ARG A 341 -10.49 10.32 10.54
C ARG A 341 -10.82 10.95 11.89
N SER A 342 -11.99 10.60 12.43
CA SER A 342 -12.47 11.15 13.69
C SER A 342 -11.71 10.59 14.89
N LEU A 343 -11.68 11.31 16.01
CA LEU A 343 -11.07 10.83 17.25
C LEU A 343 -11.60 9.44 17.70
N PRO A 344 -12.92 9.16 17.67
CA PRO A 344 -13.41 7.80 17.98
C PRO A 344 -12.86 6.72 17.03
N HIS A 345 -12.65 7.04 15.75
CA HIS A 345 -12.04 6.11 14.79
C HIS A 345 -10.59 5.82 15.16
N LEU A 346 -9.79 6.86 15.44
CA LEU A 346 -8.39 6.72 15.84
C LEU A 346 -8.26 5.99 17.19
N ALA A 347 -9.12 6.29 18.16
CA ALA A 347 -9.15 5.59 19.44
C ALA A 347 -9.48 4.10 19.32
N LYS A 348 -10.40 3.73 18.41
CA LYS A 348 -10.67 2.33 18.11
C LYS A 348 -9.51 1.67 17.36
N ALA A 349 -8.82 2.37 16.47
CA ALA A 349 -7.61 1.87 15.82
C ALA A 349 -6.49 1.58 16.83
N TYR A 350 -6.27 2.48 17.80
CA TYR A 350 -5.36 2.26 18.93
C TYR A 350 -5.72 1.00 19.71
N GLU A 351 -6.98 0.85 20.12
CA GLU A 351 -7.45 -0.33 20.88
C GLU A 351 -7.21 -1.64 20.11
N LEU A 352 -7.53 -1.66 18.80
CA LEU A 352 -7.35 -2.85 17.97
C LEU A 352 -5.87 -3.19 17.76
N ALA A 353 -5.02 -2.19 17.50
CA ALA A 353 -3.58 -2.38 17.36
C ALA A 353 -2.91 -2.78 18.69
N ASP A 354 -3.34 -2.19 19.80
CA ASP A 354 -2.86 -2.53 21.13
C ASP A 354 -3.20 -3.98 21.48
N ARG A 355 -4.43 -4.46 21.24
CA ARG A 355 -4.79 -5.88 21.51
C ARG A 355 -3.89 -6.87 20.77
N LEU A 356 -3.50 -6.50 19.56
CA LEU A 356 -2.57 -7.23 18.70
C LEU A 356 -1.10 -7.00 19.10
N GLY A 357 -0.81 -6.27 20.18
CA GLY A 357 0.52 -5.97 20.71
C GLY A 357 1.49 -5.39 19.68
N LEU A 358 0.98 -4.59 18.74
CA LEU A 358 1.75 -4.05 17.62
C LEU A 358 2.71 -2.92 18.02
N PHE A 359 2.52 -2.30 19.19
CA PHE A 359 3.34 -1.18 19.64
C PHE A 359 4.64 -1.69 20.27
N PRO A 360 5.83 -1.43 19.69
CA PRO A 360 7.10 -1.88 20.26
C PRO A 360 7.37 -1.27 21.65
N ASP A 361 6.90 -0.05 21.88
CA ASP A 361 6.88 0.63 23.18
C ASP A 361 5.42 0.97 23.55
N PRO A 362 4.74 0.11 24.33
CA PRO A 362 3.36 0.35 24.74
C PRO A 362 3.19 1.60 25.63
N GLU A 363 4.22 1.99 26.40
CA GLU A 363 4.16 3.19 27.24
C GLU A 363 4.19 4.46 26.38
N LEU A 364 5.03 4.49 25.34
CA LEU A 364 5.06 5.56 24.35
C LEU A 364 3.73 5.68 23.61
N ALA A 365 3.17 4.55 23.16
CA ALA A 365 1.88 4.52 22.47
C ALA A 365 0.74 5.05 23.38
N GLU A 366 0.69 4.61 24.64
CA GLU A 366 -0.28 5.13 25.62
C GLU A 366 -0.10 6.64 25.83
N ALA A 367 1.14 7.11 26.01
CA ALA A 367 1.45 8.54 26.21
C ALA A 367 1.02 9.39 25.00
N ARG A 368 1.32 8.94 23.77
CA ARG A 368 0.93 9.61 22.52
C ARG A 368 -0.59 9.64 22.37
N MET A 369 -1.28 8.52 22.63
CA MET A 369 -2.75 8.48 22.60
C MET A 369 -3.38 9.44 23.62
N ARG A 370 -2.84 9.50 24.85
CA ARG A 370 -3.28 10.49 25.87
C ARG A 370 -3.05 11.93 25.40
N GLY A 371 -1.92 12.20 24.75
CA GLY A 371 -1.65 13.51 24.14
C GLY A 371 -2.69 13.90 23.10
N LEU A 372 -3.04 12.98 22.19
CA LEU A 372 -4.08 13.22 21.19
C LEU A 372 -5.44 13.51 21.83
N LEU A 373 -5.83 12.73 22.85
CA LEU A 373 -7.07 12.96 23.60
C LEU A 373 -7.07 14.35 24.24
N ALA A 374 -5.97 14.75 24.89
CA ALA A 374 -5.86 16.05 25.55
C ALA A 374 -6.06 17.23 24.58
N VAL A 375 -5.45 17.17 23.38
CA VAL A 375 -5.65 18.16 22.32
C VAL A 375 -7.11 18.26 21.88
N HIS A 376 -7.86 17.15 21.95
CA HIS A 376 -9.28 17.10 21.62
C HIS A 376 -10.23 17.39 22.81
N GLY A 377 -9.71 17.87 23.94
CA GLY A 377 -10.50 18.20 25.13
C GLY A 377 -10.69 17.05 26.12
N GLY A 378 -9.93 15.97 25.99
CA GLY A 378 -9.90 14.83 26.90
C GLY A 378 -10.89 13.71 26.58
N ALA A 379 -10.89 12.68 27.42
CA ALA A 379 -11.92 11.65 27.43
C ALA A 379 -13.18 12.19 28.10
N ARG A 380 -14.35 11.99 27.48
CA ARG A 380 -15.63 12.40 28.04
C ARG A 380 -16.22 11.32 28.94
#